data_AF-A0A327K4W5-F1
#
_entry.id   AF-A0A327K4W5-F1
#
_cell.length_a   1.000
_cell.length_b   1.000
_cell.length_c   1.000
_cell.angle_alpha   90.00
_cell.angle_beta   90.00
_cell.angle_gamma   90.00
#
_symmetry.space_group_name_H-M   'P 1'
#
loop_
_entity.id
_entity.type
_entity.pdbx_description
1 polymer ?
#
loop_
_entity_poly.entity_id
_entity_poly.type
_entity_poly.pdbx_seq_one_letter_code
_entity_poly.pdbx_strand_id
1 'polypeptide(L)'
;MSRVVMPTASFATLAFELRVYAHREVLANHGVEEFLARYPHPGLGVTLAQLRESAALVGQASMLLSLLAPHEAAVRAMVEAGTRPDAAPAPVREVAAP
;
A
#
# COMPACT_ATOMS: atom_id res chain seq x y z
N MET A 1 0.03 -0.16 -19.87
CA MET A 1 0.03 -1.34 -18.99
C MET A 1 0.95 -1.04 -17.81
N SER A 2 0.42 -1.00 -16.58
CA SER A 2 1.23 -0.77 -15.38
C SER A 2 2.02 -2.05 -15.06
N ARG A 3 3.35 -1.96 -14.97
CA ARG A 3 4.21 -3.09 -14.62
C ARG A 3 4.26 -3.19 -13.10
N VAL A 4 3.77 -4.29 -12.54
CA VAL A 4 3.94 -4.56 -11.11
C VAL A 4 5.42 -4.84 -10.85
N VAL A 5 6.07 -3.95 -10.10
CA VAL A 5 7.46 -4.11 -9.67
C VAL A 5 7.44 -4.44 -8.19
N MET A 6 7.98 -5.61 -7.82
CA MET A 6 8.09 -5.97 -6.41
C MET A 6 9.20 -5.15 -5.76
N PRO A 7 8.92 -4.50 -4.61
CA PRO A 7 9.94 -3.78 -3.87
C PRO A 7 10.98 -4.76 -3.31
N THR A 8 12.25 -4.33 -3.24
CA THR A 8 13.34 -5.13 -2.68
C THR A 8 13.34 -5.13 -1.15
N ALA A 9 12.77 -4.11 -0.51
CA ALA A 9 12.56 -4.05 0.92
C ALA A 9 11.48 -5.06 1.36
N SER A 10 11.59 -5.54 2.61
CA SER A 10 10.59 -6.44 3.20
C SER A 10 9.25 -5.73 3.41
N PHE A 11 8.15 -6.48 3.41
CA PHE A 11 6.83 -5.92 3.70
C PHE A 11 6.76 -5.36 5.12
N ALA A 12 7.43 -6.00 6.09
CA ALA A 12 7.51 -5.48 7.45
C ALA A 12 8.23 -4.13 7.52
N THR A 13 9.36 -3.98 6.79
CA THR A 13 10.10 -2.72 6.71
C THR A 13 9.24 -1.62 6.09
N LEU A 14 8.61 -1.90 4.94
CA LEU A 14 7.75 -0.95 4.25
C LEU A 14 6.54 -0.57 5.10
N ALA A 15 5.92 -1.53 5.79
CA ALA A 15 4.82 -1.27 6.69
C ALA A 15 5.22 -0.29 7.82
N PHE A 16 6.40 -0.50 8.42
CA PHE A 16 6.93 0.40 9.44
C PHE A 16 7.19 1.81 8.89
N GLU A 17 7.86 1.91 7.74
CA GLU A 17 8.17 3.20 7.10
C GLU A 17 6.89 3.97 6.75
N LEU A 18 5.90 3.31 6.15
CA LEU A 18 4.60 3.91 5.84
C LEU A 18 3.87 4.34 7.10
N ARG A 19 3.98 3.60 8.20
CA ARG A 19 3.39 4.01 9.49
C ARG A 19 4.02 5.29 10.02
N VAL A 20 5.35 5.40 9.94
CA VAL A 20 6.08 6.62 10.33
C VAL A 20 5.67 7.78 9.43
N TYR A 21 5.55 7.56 8.12
CA TYR A 21 5.11 8.58 7.18
C TYR A 21 3.68 9.05 7.47
N ALA A 22 2.73 8.11 7.62
CA ALA A 22 1.34 8.42 7.93
C ALA A 22 1.22 9.24 9.22
N HIS A 23 2.01 8.91 10.25
CA HIS A 23 2.01 9.67 11.49
C HIS A 23 2.49 11.11 11.28
N ARG A 24 3.55 11.31 10.49
CA ARG A 24 4.05 12.66 10.14
C ARG A 24 3.01 13.46 9.35
N GLU A 25 2.34 12.83 8.39
CA GLU A 25 1.26 13.48 7.62
C GLU A 25 0.09 13.89 8.51
N VAL A 26 -0.31 13.05 9.46
CA VAL A 26 -1.37 13.41 10.43
C VAL A 26 -0.98 14.65 11.25
N LEU A 27 0.27 14.73 11.71
CA LEU A 27 0.75 15.89 12.46
C LEU A 27 0.81 17.16 11.58
N ALA A 28 1.27 17.04 10.34
CA ALA A 28 1.30 18.15 9.39
C ALA A 28 -0.11 18.65 9.07
N ASN A 29 -1.04 17.73 8.80
CA ASN A 29 -2.44 18.03 8.55
C ASN A 29 -3.08 18.76 9.73
N HIS A 30 -2.80 18.32 10.96
CA HIS A 30 -3.28 19.01 12.15
C HIS A 30 -2.83 20.47 12.22
N GLY A 31 -1.55 20.75 11.93
CA GLY A 31 -1.06 22.13 11.87
C GLY A 31 -1.73 22.98 10.79
N VAL A 32 -2.03 22.38 9.62
CA VAL A 32 -2.78 23.05 8.55
C VAL A 32 -4.22 23.32 8.99
N GLU A 33 -4.86 22.38 9.68
CA GLU A 33 -6.21 22.56 10.22
C GLU A 33 -6.28 23.72 11.21
N GLU A 34 -5.34 23.78 12.16
CA GLU A 34 -5.25 24.89 13.13
C GLU A 34 -5.01 26.23 12.43
N PHE A 35 -4.13 26.25 11.44
CA PHE A 35 -3.84 27.45 10.66
C PHE A 35 -5.09 27.96 9.93
N LEU A 36 -5.82 27.07 9.26
CA LEU A 36 -7.02 27.44 8.49
C LEU A 36 -8.20 27.82 9.37
N ALA A 37 -8.32 27.23 10.56
CA ALA A 37 -9.31 27.65 11.54
C ALA A 37 -9.08 29.11 11.98
N ARG A 38 -7.81 29.56 12.04
CA ARG A 38 -7.45 30.93 12.41
C ARG A 38 -7.43 31.90 11.22
N TYR A 39 -7.08 31.42 10.03
CA TYR A 39 -6.95 32.23 8.81
C TYR A 39 -7.64 31.54 7.63
N PRO A 40 -8.96 31.71 7.46
CA PRO A 40 -9.69 31.08 6.38
C PRO A 40 -9.20 31.61 5.03
N HIS A 41 -8.69 30.73 4.16
CA HIS A 41 -8.25 31.10 2.82
C HIS A 41 -8.98 30.27 1.76
N PRO A 42 -9.86 30.87 0.93
CA PRO A 42 -10.71 30.13 -0.03
C PRO A 42 -9.96 29.62 -1.28
N GLY A 43 -8.64 29.83 -1.35
CA GLY A 43 -7.82 29.62 -2.54
C GLY A 43 -6.74 28.55 -2.43
N LEU A 44 -6.78 27.71 -1.39
CA LEU A 44 -5.86 26.58 -1.29
C LEU A 44 -6.25 25.53 -2.33
N GLY A 45 -5.36 25.27 -3.29
CA GLY A 45 -5.53 24.23 -4.32
C GLY A 45 -5.57 22.80 -3.78
N VAL A 46 -5.53 22.63 -2.45
CA VAL A 46 -5.66 21.36 -1.73
C VAL A 46 -6.61 21.59 -0.56
N THR A 47 -7.59 20.70 -0.41
CA THR A 47 -8.56 20.74 0.70
C THR A 47 -8.06 19.91 1.89
N LEU A 48 -8.52 20.25 3.11
CA LEU A 48 -8.28 19.43 4.29
C LEU A 48 -8.77 17.98 4.13
N ALA A 49 -9.85 17.77 3.37
CA ALA A 49 -10.35 16.44 3.06
C ALA A 49 -9.33 15.62 2.26
N GLN A 50 -8.73 16.21 1.22
CA GLN A 50 -7.69 15.56 0.40
C GLN A 50 -6.44 15.23 1.23
N LEU A 51 -6.03 16.12 2.13
CA LEU A 51 -4.91 15.88 3.04
C LEU A 51 -5.17 14.70 3.97
N ARG A 52 -6.36 14.64 4.57
CA ARG A 52 -6.79 13.53 5.45
C ARG A 52 -6.88 12.21 4.68
N GLU A 53 -7.42 12.24 3.47
CA GLU A 53 -7.53 11.06 2.60
C GLU A 53 -6.15 10.51 2.24
N SER A 54 -5.20 11.38 1.87
CA SER A 54 -3.81 10.99 1.61
C SER A 54 -3.19 10.28 2.80
N ALA A 55 -3.28 10.86 4.01
CA ALA A 55 -2.75 10.26 5.23
C ALA A 55 -3.41 8.90 5.55
N ALA A 56 -4.71 8.78 5.31
CA ALA A 56 -5.45 7.53 5.51
C ALA A 56 -5.00 6.43 4.54
N LEU A 57 -4.79 6.76 3.26
CA LEU A 57 -4.29 5.82 2.25
C LEU A 57 -2.92 5.24 2.63
N VAL A 58 -2.00 6.07 3.12
CA VAL A 58 -0.69 5.61 3.60
C VAL A 58 -0.86 4.67 4.80
N GLY A 59 -1.73 5.03 5.75
CA GLY A 59 -2.04 4.19 6.92
C GLY A 59 -2.62 2.82 6.52
N GLN A 60 -3.55 2.81 5.57
CA GLN A 60 -4.14 1.58 5.02
C GLN A 60 -3.10 0.70 4.33
N ALA A 61 -2.20 1.30 3.55
CA ALA A 61 -1.11 0.58 2.90
C ALA A 61 -0.16 -0.06 3.93
N SER A 62 0.18 0.66 5.00
CA SER A 62 0.95 0.12 6.13
C SER A 62 0.28 -1.09 6.77
N MET A 63 -1.03 -1.01 7.03
CA MET A 63 -1.81 -2.12 7.60
C MET A 63 -1.84 -3.33 6.66
N LEU A 64 -2.07 -3.09 5.37
CA LEU A 64 -2.08 -4.16 4.37
C LEU A 64 -0.74 -4.88 4.33
N LEU A 65 0.37 -4.15 4.27
CA LEU A 65 1.71 -4.75 4.26
C LEU A 65 2.02 -5.48 5.57
N SER A 66 1.55 -4.98 6.71
CA SER A 66 1.69 -5.68 8.00
C SER A 66 0.97 -7.03 7.99
N LEU A 67 -0.24 -7.09 7.42
CA LEU A 67 -1.02 -8.32 7.28
C LEU A 67 -0.37 -9.31 6.30
N LEU A 68 0.29 -8.79 5.26
CA LEU A 68 0.96 -9.61 4.25
C LEU A 68 2.35 -10.07 4.66
N ALA A 69 3.00 -9.42 5.63
CA ALA A 69 4.37 -9.70 6.03
C ALA A 69 4.64 -11.18 6.38
N PRO A 70 3.77 -11.89 7.12
CA PRO A 70 3.95 -13.33 7.38
C PRO A 70 3.90 -14.20 6.13
N HIS A 71 3.30 -13.71 5.05
CA HIS A 71 3.09 -14.40 3.79
C HIS A 71 3.95 -13.85 2.65
N GLU A 72 4.95 -13.01 2.96
CA GLU A 72 5.72 -12.26 1.98
C GLU A 72 6.33 -13.16 0.89
N ALA A 73 6.92 -14.30 1.26
CA ALA A 73 7.51 -15.23 0.30
C ALA A 73 6.48 -15.80 -0.69
N ALA A 74 5.28 -16.14 -0.21
CA ALA A 74 4.20 -16.65 -1.06
C ALA A 74 3.68 -15.56 -2.00
N VAL A 75 3.51 -14.33 -1.50
CA VAL A 75 3.08 -13.18 -2.30
C VAL A 75 4.10 -12.87 -3.40
N ARG A 76 5.40 -12.88 -3.08
CA ARG A 76 6.48 -12.69 -4.06
C ARG A 76 6.46 -13.76 -5.13
N ALA A 77 6.35 -15.03 -4.76
CA ALA A 77 6.27 -16.12 -5.71
C ALA A 77 5.05 -16.01 -6.65
N MET A 78 3.88 -15.59 -6.12
CA MET A 78 2.69 -15.36 -6.94
C MET A 78 2.88 -14.22 -7.95
N VAL A 79 3.49 -13.11 -7.53
CA VAL A 79 3.77 -11.98 -8.42
C VAL A 79 4.78 -12.38 -9.50
N GLU A 80 5.85 -13.08 -9.14
CA GLU A 80 6.83 -13.58 -10.10
C GLU A 80 6.19 -14.53 -11.12
N ALA A 81 5.35 -15.47 -10.67
CA ALA A 81 4.63 -16.40 -11.55
C ALA A 81 3.69 -15.67 -12.52
N GLY A 82 2.95 -14.65 -12.06
CA GLY A 82 2.07 -13.85 -12.91
C GLY A 82 2.81 -12.93 -13.90
N THR A 83 4.07 -12.61 -13.64
CA THR A 83 4.93 -11.82 -14.56
C THR A 83 5.67 -12.68 -15.59
N ARG A 84 5.63 -14.02 -15.48
CA ARG A 84 6.20 -14.93 -16.49
C ARG A 84 5.16 -15.22 -17.59
N PRO A 85 5.44 -14.90 -18.86
CA PRO A 85 4.50 -15.17 -19.96
C PRO A 85 4.28 -16.67 -20.26
N ASP A 86 5.12 -17.56 -19.73
CA ASP A 86 5.10 -19.02 -20.01
C ASP A 86 4.55 -19.89 -18.86
N ALA A 87 3.83 -19.32 -17.90
CA ALA A 87 3.18 -20.12 -16.85
C ALA A 87 1.95 -20.85 -17.42
N ALA A 88 2.20 -21.87 -18.25
CA ALA A 88 1.18 -22.82 -18.67
C ALA A 88 0.52 -23.43 -17.41
N PRO A 89 -0.80 -23.60 -17.40
CA PRO A 89 -1.48 -24.26 -16.29
C PRO A 89 -0.88 -25.66 -16.12
N ALA A 90 -0.45 -25.99 -14.91
CA ALA A 90 0.04 -27.32 -14.59
C ALA A 90 -1.04 -28.35 -14.99
N PRO A 91 -0.68 -29.45 -15.67
CA PRO A 91 -1.66 -30.46 -16.06
C PRO A 91 -2.29 -31.02 -14.79
N VAL A 92 -3.62 -30.84 -14.68
CA VAL A 92 -4.43 -31.50 -13.67
C VAL A 92 -4.23 -33.00 -13.86
N ARG A 93 -3.56 -33.65 -12.92
CA ARG A 93 -3.51 -35.12 -12.90
C ARG A 93 -4.92 -35.61 -12.60
N GLU A 94 -5.60 -36.09 -13.63
CA GLU A 94 -6.83 -36.84 -13.52
C GLU A 94 -6.55 -38.06 -12.64
N VAL A 95 -7.10 -38.04 -11.43
CA VAL A 95 -7.07 -39.20 -10.53
C VAL A 95 -8.02 -40.22 -11.14
N ALA A 96 -7.46 -41.22 -11.82
CA ALA A 96 -8.22 -42.40 -12.21
C ALA A 96 -8.77 -43.04 -10.92
N ALA A 97 -10.09 -42.93 -10.74
CA ALA A 97 -10.81 -43.70 -9.73
C ALA A 97 -10.88 -45.18 -10.20
N PRO A 98 -10.84 -46.13 -9.24
CA PRO A 98 -10.74 -47.58 -9.52
C PRO A 98 -11.99 -48.17 -10.18
#